data_AF-D9SP06-F1
#
_entry.id   AF-D9SP06-F1
#
_cell.length_a   1.000
_cell.length_b   1.000
_cell.length_c   1.000
_cell.angle_alpha   90.00
_cell.angle_beta   90.00
_cell.angle_gamma   90.00
#
_symmetry.space_group_name_H-M   'P 1'
#
loop_
_entity.id
_entity.type
_entity.pdbx_description
1 polymer ?
#
loop_
_entity_poly.entity_id
_entity_poly.type
_entity_poly.pdbx_seq_one_letter_code
_entity_poly.pdbx_strand_id
1 'polypeptide(L)'
;MENTNEDMKSKNSYDMYQLNQINLGKKDNLDISTYCNPKFNAYQMDQIRKGLYEHLDISWYCSLTFTWRQMEQIRLGLRKGLDVKYYAKPEFHSYKMEEIRLGLEKGLDVKIYAKVSLNRFQMEEIRLGLEKNIDTSIYAKEEFKKYQMEQIRLGLEKKLNASIYAKAEFSSSQMEEIRLGLEKGLDVSIYAKYEFDNYQMQVIRVALEKGFDVLYYIKRKFSVDQIYRIINGLEKRLNVSYYADPKFTVYQMDKIRLGLEKGVDVTLYNKPEYDQAQMRLILMGLQNGLQVELYAKSQFDIKRMNLILQGLLMGLEVSYYAKEEFNLKQMQEIFKGLEAGIDVSLYAKEEFSEFDMFNIRQDLESGDDITEILDRIAFEHNESYSPEESHNDNFNANPLSYDEDFGIYYEPHNIGEVTGINAQDEYVSKEVLITKETQIYDLGPDPDKTTYWKCADDGYYSF
;
A
#
# COMPACT_ATOMS: atom_id res chain seq x y z
N MET A 1 -71.63 33.79 -33.20
CA MET A 1 -70.28 33.76 -33.77
C MET A 1 -69.35 34.39 -32.75
N GLU A 2 -68.27 33.68 -32.46
CA GLU A 2 -66.96 34.18 -31.99
C GLU A 2 -66.92 35.02 -30.71
N ASN A 3 -66.52 34.36 -29.61
CA ASN A 3 -65.15 34.51 -29.13
C ASN A 3 -64.84 33.49 -28.03
N THR A 4 -64.63 32.23 -28.44
CA THR A 4 -63.96 31.21 -27.64
C THR A 4 -62.49 31.21 -28.07
N ASN A 5 -61.60 31.86 -27.33
CA ASN A 5 -60.16 31.47 -27.28
C ASN A 5 -59.24 32.29 -26.36
N GLU A 6 -59.70 33.33 -25.66
CA GLU A 6 -58.76 34.17 -24.86
C GLU A 6 -58.85 34.05 -23.33
N ASP A 7 -59.91 33.45 -22.76
CA ASP A 7 -60.02 33.27 -21.30
C ASP A 7 -59.55 31.89 -20.77
N MET A 8 -59.01 31.02 -21.63
CA MET A 8 -58.44 29.72 -21.25
C MET A 8 -56.90 29.66 -21.29
N LYS A 9 -56.22 30.82 -21.32
CA LYS A 9 -54.74 30.89 -21.35
C LYS A 9 -54.11 31.47 -20.08
N SER A 10 -54.66 31.15 -18.90
CA SER A 10 -54.03 31.48 -17.61
C SER A 10 -53.88 30.35 -16.58
N LYS A 11 -54.12 29.07 -16.91
CA LYS A 11 -54.14 27.98 -15.90
C LYS A 11 -53.51 26.64 -16.32
N ASN A 12 -52.26 26.64 -16.79
CA ASN A 12 -51.44 25.41 -16.76
C ASN A 12 -50.64 25.34 -15.46
N SER A 13 -51.34 25.17 -14.33
CA SER A 13 -50.72 25.09 -13.01
C SER A 13 -50.24 23.69 -12.64
N TYR A 14 -50.70 22.65 -13.34
CA TYR A 14 -50.38 21.26 -13.04
C TYR A 14 -49.80 20.57 -14.28
N ASP A 15 -48.75 19.78 -14.10
CA ASP A 15 -48.21 18.89 -15.12
C ASP A 15 -49.10 17.65 -15.33
N MET A 16 -48.83 16.91 -16.40
CA MET A 16 -49.60 15.72 -16.78
C MET A 16 -49.60 14.63 -15.69
N TYR A 17 -48.49 14.47 -14.96
CA TYR A 17 -48.37 13.48 -13.89
C TYR A 17 -49.16 13.89 -12.65
N GLN A 18 -49.17 15.18 -12.30
CA GLN A 18 -50.00 15.74 -11.24
C GLN A 18 -51.49 15.57 -11.58
N LEU A 19 -51.90 15.90 -12.83
CA LEU A 19 -53.27 15.67 -13.30
C LEU A 19 -53.68 14.20 -13.22
N ASN A 20 -52.77 13.28 -13.55
CA ASN A 20 -53.01 11.84 -13.40
C ASN A 20 -53.28 11.46 -11.93
N GLN A 21 -52.51 11.98 -10.96
CA GLN A 21 -52.77 11.73 -9.54
C GLN A 21 -54.11 12.30 -9.05
N ILE A 22 -54.53 13.46 -9.57
CA ILE A 22 -55.85 14.04 -9.26
C ILE A 22 -56.96 13.14 -9.82
N ASN A 23 -56.83 12.68 -11.06
CA ASN A 23 -57.82 11.83 -11.71
C ASN A 23 -57.92 10.45 -11.03
N LEU A 24 -56.80 9.86 -10.61
CA LEU A 24 -56.78 8.64 -9.81
C LEU A 24 -57.51 8.85 -8.47
N GLY A 25 -57.24 9.96 -7.76
CA GLY A 25 -57.94 10.25 -6.51
C GLY A 25 -59.45 10.42 -6.66
N LYS A 26 -59.91 11.06 -7.75
CA LYS A 26 -61.35 11.16 -8.07
C LYS A 26 -61.96 9.78 -8.34
N LYS A 27 -61.25 8.92 -9.07
CA LYS A 27 -61.68 7.56 -9.38
C LYS A 27 -61.81 6.71 -8.10
N ASP A 28 -60.89 6.92 -7.15
CA ASP A 28 -60.88 6.25 -5.85
C ASP A 28 -61.81 6.93 -4.81
N ASN A 29 -62.60 7.95 -5.21
CA ASN A 29 -63.50 8.74 -4.36
C ASN A 29 -62.83 9.34 -3.11
N LEU A 30 -61.57 9.80 -3.26
CA LEU A 30 -60.78 10.43 -2.21
C LEU A 30 -61.02 11.94 -2.16
N ASP A 31 -60.85 12.55 -0.99
CA ASP A 31 -60.84 14.02 -0.87
C ASP A 31 -59.55 14.62 -1.46
N ILE A 32 -59.61 14.90 -2.76
CA ILE A 32 -58.49 15.47 -3.52
C ILE A 32 -58.12 16.90 -3.09
N SER A 33 -58.99 17.61 -2.36
CA SER A 33 -58.73 19.01 -1.97
C SER A 33 -57.52 19.14 -1.05
N THR A 34 -57.20 18.06 -0.32
CA THR A 34 -56.05 17.94 0.57
C THR A 34 -54.70 18.02 -0.14
N TYR A 35 -54.60 17.56 -1.39
CA TYR A 35 -53.33 17.46 -2.12
C TYR A 35 -53.34 18.05 -3.53
N CYS A 36 -54.49 18.54 -4.03
CA CYS A 36 -54.59 19.39 -5.21
C CYS A 36 -53.91 20.74 -4.97
N ASN A 37 -52.59 20.74 -4.92
CA ASN A 37 -51.74 21.90 -4.79
C ASN A 37 -50.56 21.77 -5.77
N PRO A 38 -50.40 22.71 -6.71
CA PRO A 38 -49.40 22.61 -7.77
C PRO A 38 -47.96 22.64 -7.26
N LYS A 39 -47.73 23.05 -6.01
CA LYS A 39 -46.41 23.03 -5.37
C LYS A 39 -45.97 21.62 -4.98
N PHE A 40 -46.88 20.66 -4.83
CA PHE A 40 -46.51 19.26 -4.67
C PHE A 40 -46.19 18.67 -6.03
N ASN A 41 -45.02 18.05 -6.20
CA ASN A 41 -44.79 17.26 -7.41
C ASN A 41 -45.68 16.00 -7.44
N ALA A 42 -45.81 15.38 -8.61
CA ALA A 42 -46.66 14.22 -8.80
C ALA A 42 -46.33 13.05 -7.84
N TYR A 43 -45.07 12.86 -7.45
CA TYR A 43 -44.69 11.79 -6.51
C TYR A 43 -45.14 12.10 -5.07
N GLN A 44 -45.10 13.36 -4.64
CA GLN A 44 -45.67 13.75 -3.34
C GLN A 44 -47.19 13.55 -3.35
N MET A 45 -47.86 13.97 -4.43
CA MET A 45 -49.31 13.74 -4.61
C MET A 45 -49.65 12.24 -4.58
N ASP A 46 -48.85 11.39 -5.20
CA ASP A 46 -49.02 9.94 -5.17
C ASP A 46 -48.93 9.37 -3.74
N GLN A 47 -47.97 9.81 -2.92
CA GLN A 47 -47.85 9.34 -1.54
C GLN A 47 -49.01 9.84 -0.66
N ILE A 48 -49.50 11.07 -0.85
CA ILE A 48 -50.66 11.58 -0.11
C ILE A 48 -51.93 10.82 -0.53
N ARG A 49 -52.15 10.65 -1.84
CA ARG A 49 -53.26 9.86 -2.38
C ARG A 49 -53.26 8.42 -1.86
N LYS A 50 -52.10 7.75 -1.87
CA LYS A 50 -51.95 6.40 -1.32
C LYS A 50 -52.28 6.34 0.18
N GLY A 51 -51.88 7.35 0.95
CA GLY A 51 -52.24 7.40 2.38
C GLY A 51 -53.73 7.57 2.63
N LEU A 52 -54.41 8.43 1.86
CA LEU A 52 -55.86 8.57 1.92
C LEU A 52 -56.58 7.27 1.54
N TYR A 53 -56.11 6.60 0.50
CA TYR A 53 -56.63 5.29 0.07
C TYR A 53 -56.44 4.21 1.14
N GLU A 54 -55.30 4.23 1.84
CA GLU A 54 -54.96 3.32 2.94
C GLU A 54 -55.58 3.77 4.29
N HIS A 55 -56.40 4.83 4.32
CA HIS A 55 -57.01 5.41 5.53
C HIS A 55 -56.00 5.81 6.63
N LEU A 56 -54.82 6.27 6.22
CA LEU A 56 -53.75 6.70 7.12
C LEU A 56 -53.88 8.19 7.48
N ASP A 57 -53.34 8.57 8.65
CA ASP A 57 -53.26 9.97 9.06
C ASP A 57 -52.18 10.71 8.25
N ILE A 58 -52.60 11.30 7.12
CA ILE A 58 -51.71 12.03 6.22
C ILE A 58 -51.16 13.33 6.81
N SER A 59 -51.70 13.83 7.94
CA SER A 59 -51.25 15.09 8.54
C SER A 59 -49.77 15.06 8.96
N TRP A 60 -49.24 13.86 9.22
CA TRP A 60 -47.83 13.63 9.54
C TRP A 60 -46.86 13.97 8.41
N TYR A 61 -47.31 13.90 7.15
CA TYR A 61 -46.39 14.02 6.01
C TYR A 61 -46.92 14.83 4.83
N CYS A 62 -48.19 15.23 4.82
CA CYS A 62 -48.77 16.11 3.80
C CYS A 62 -48.25 17.55 3.94
N SER A 63 -46.95 17.74 3.69
CA SER A 63 -46.21 18.99 3.86
C SER A 63 -45.16 19.14 2.76
N LEU A 64 -45.01 20.36 2.24
CA LEU A 64 -44.01 20.69 1.21
C LEU A 64 -42.56 20.56 1.71
N THR A 65 -42.35 20.48 3.03
CA THR A 65 -41.03 20.29 3.65
C THR A 65 -40.50 18.87 3.49
N PHE A 66 -41.36 17.89 3.20
CA PHE A 66 -40.95 16.51 2.94
C PHE A 66 -40.81 16.24 1.45
N THR A 67 -39.72 15.60 1.07
CA THR A 67 -39.60 14.93 -0.23
C THR A 67 -40.56 13.74 -0.32
N TRP A 68 -40.92 13.32 -1.52
CA TRP A 68 -41.79 12.15 -1.71
C TRP A 68 -41.20 10.87 -1.08
N ARG A 69 -39.87 10.71 -1.03
CA ARG A 69 -39.21 9.56 -0.37
C ARG A 69 -39.36 9.60 1.15
N GLN A 70 -39.33 10.79 1.76
CA GLN A 70 -39.63 10.93 3.20
C GLN A 70 -41.11 10.62 3.47
N MET A 71 -42.02 11.16 2.65
CA MET A 71 -43.45 10.84 2.73
C MET A 71 -43.72 9.35 2.62
N GLU A 72 -43.02 8.65 1.72
CA GLU A 72 -43.11 7.20 1.57
C GLU A 72 -42.70 6.46 2.86
N GLN A 73 -41.58 6.83 3.49
CA GLN A 73 -41.17 6.18 4.75
C GLN A 73 -42.18 6.43 5.89
N ILE A 74 -42.75 7.63 5.98
CA ILE A 74 -43.78 7.95 6.99
C ILE A 74 -45.04 7.13 6.71
N ARG A 75 -45.52 7.10 5.46
CA ARG A 75 -46.68 6.31 5.03
C ARG A 75 -46.48 4.82 5.32
N LEU A 76 -45.32 4.26 4.97
CA LEU A 76 -45.02 2.84 5.21
C LEU A 76 -45.02 2.49 6.71
N GLY A 77 -44.54 3.39 7.58
CA GLY A 77 -44.60 3.18 9.02
C GLY A 77 -46.02 3.28 9.58
N LEU A 78 -46.81 4.27 9.14
CA LEU A 78 -48.24 4.37 9.50
C LEU A 78 -49.01 3.11 9.07
N ARG A 79 -48.74 2.58 7.86
CA ARG A 79 -49.34 1.33 7.36
C ARG A 79 -49.03 0.13 8.25
N LYS A 80 -47.89 0.14 8.95
CA LYS A 80 -47.48 -0.90 9.90
C LYS A 80 -47.84 -0.58 11.36
N GLY A 81 -48.57 0.52 11.61
CA GLY A 81 -48.93 0.95 12.96
C GLY A 81 -47.75 1.41 13.83
N LEU A 82 -46.65 1.85 13.19
CA LEU A 82 -45.44 2.31 13.90
C LEU A 82 -45.60 3.76 14.37
N ASP A 83 -44.90 4.10 15.46
CA ASP A 83 -44.86 5.46 15.98
C ASP A 83 -43.94 6.36 15.14
N VAL A 84 -44.53 7.03 14.15
CA VAL A 84 -43.78 7.85 13.19
C VAL A 84 -43.17 9.12 13.78
N LYS A 85 -43.56 9.53 15.00
CA LYS A 85 -43.04 10.76 15.65
C LYS A 85 -41.51 10.75 15.81
N TYR A 86 -40.90 9.57 15.88
CA TYR A 86 -39.46 9.43 16.01
C TYR A 86 -38.71 9.91 14.77
N TYR A 87 -39.32 9.78 13.58
CA TYR A 87 -38.62 10.02 12.31
C TYR A 87 -39.36 10.90 11.31
N ALA A 88 -40.63 11.25 11.51
CA ALA A 88 -41.39 12.19 10.68
C ALA A 88 -40.89 13.63 10.90
N LYS A 89 -39.64 13.89 10.53
CA LYS A 89 -38.91 15.15 10.74
C LYS A 89 -38.20 15.54 9.43
N PRO A 90 -38.42 16.74 8.87
CA PRO A 90 -37.83 17.13 7.59
C PRO A 90 -36.29 17.05 7.56
N GLU A 91 -35.64 17.20 8.72
CA GLU A 91 -34.18 17.10 8.91
C GLU A 91 -33.62 15.68 8.68
N PHE A 92 -34.48 14.66 8.75
CA PHE A 92 -34.10 13.29 8.41
C PHE A 92 -34.28 13.01 6.92
N HIS A 93 -33.18 12.85 6.20
CA HIS A 93 -33.22 12.28 4.86
C HIS A 93 -33.91 10.90 4.88
N SER A 94 -34.56 10.51 3.77
CA SER A 94 -35.35 9.27 3.67
C SER A 94 -34.62 8.01 4.15
N TYR A 95 -33.32 7.88 3.86
CA TYR A 95 -32.50 6.75 4.34
C TYR A 95 -32.35 6.69 5.86
N LYS A 96 -32.32 7.82 6.57
CA LYS A 96 -32.33 7.82 8.04
C LYS A 96 -33.70 7.42 8.58
N MET A 97 -34.77 7.90 7.94
CA MET A 97 -36.14 7.50 8.26
C MET A 97 -36.34 5.99 8.07
N GLU A 98 -35.75 5.43 7.01
CA GLU A 98 -35.76 4.01 6.73
C GLU A 98 -35.09 3.20 7.84
N GLU A 99 -33.90 3.56 8.30
CA GLU A 99 -33.25 2.86 9.43
C GLU A 99 -34.07 2.93 10.72
N ILE A 100 -34.72 4.06 11.00
CA ILE A 100 -35.61 4.20 12.18
C ILE A 100 -36.85 3.33 12.01
N ARG A 101 -37.49 3.35 10.83
CA ARG A 101 -38.65 2.51 10.51
C ARG A 101 -38.30 1.03 10.67
N LEU A 102 -37.18 0.57 10.09
CA LEU A 102 -36.73 -0.82 10.18
C LEU A 102 -36.49 -1.25 11.64
N GLY A 103 -35.91 -0.39 12.47
CA GLY A 103 -35.76 -0.71 13.90
C GLY A 103 -37.09 -0.76 14.65
N LEU A 104 -38.04 0.13 14.37
CA LEU A 104 -39.39 0.08 14.95
C LEU A 104 -40.13 -1.20 14.54
N GLU A 105 -39.98 -1.66 13.29
CA GLU A 105 -40.55 -2.93 12.82
C GLU A 105 -39.99 -4.16 13.56
N LYS A 106 -38.76 -4.04 14.07
CA LYS A 106 -38.09 -5.06 14.88
C LYS A 106 -38.33 -4.87 16.39
N GLY A 107 -39.10 -3.86 16.80
CA GLY A 107 -39.37 -3.57 18.21
C GLY A 107 -38.19 -2.99 18.98
N LEU A 108 -37.21 -2.38 18.29
CA LEU A 108 -36.00 -1.84 18.90
C LEU A 108 -36.23 -0.44 19.50
N ASP A 109 -35.44 -0.07 20.52
CA ASP A 109 -35.44 1.30 21.04
C ASP A 109 -34.69 2.25 20.10
N VAL A 110 -35.44 2.84 19.17
CA VAL A 110 -34.88 3.74 18.17
C VAL A 110 -34.40 5.08 18.75
N LYS A 111 -34.74 5.44 19.99
CA LYS A 111 -34.26 6.68 20.63
C LYS A 111 -32.73 6.71 20.76
N ILE A 112 -32.11 5.54 20.79
CA ILE A 112 -30.66 5.38 20.86
C ILE A 112 -29.99 6.03 19.63
N TYR A 113 -30.57 5.87 18.44
CA TYR A 113 -29.93 6.24 17.17
C TYR A 113 -30.74 7.17 16.25
N ALA A 114 -32.01 7.46 16.56
CA ALA A 114 -32.84 8.43 15.84
C ALA A 114 -32.39 9.88 16.09
N LYS A 115 -31.17 10.21 15.64
CA LYS A 115 -30.49 11.48 15.88
C LYS A 115 -30.03 12.09 14.56
N VAL A 116 -30.24 13.40 14.39
CA VAL A 116 -29.89 14.12 13.15
C VAL A 116 -28.37 14.11 12.91
N SER A 117 -27.58 14.09 13.98
CA SER A 117 -26.11 14.05 13.94
C SER A 117 -25.53 12.74 13.40
N LEU A 118 -26.22 11.61 13.57
CA LEU A 118 -25.77 10.32 13.05
C LEU A 118 -26.11 10.19 11.56
N ASN A 119 -25.18 9.71 10.75
CA ASN A 119 -25.45 9.38 9.35
C ASN A 119 -26.14 8.01 9.22
N ARG A 120 -26.70 7.71 8.04
CA ARG A 120 -27.45 6.46 7.81
C ARG A 120 -26.65 5.20 8.16
N PHE A 121 -25.34 5.20 7.93
CA PHE A 121 -24.51 4.03 8.12
C PHE A 121 -24.15 3.82 9.60
N GLN A 122 -24.01 4.89 10.38
CA GLN A 122 -23.89 4.78 11.84
C GLN A 122 -25.20 4.25 12.44
N MET A 123 -26.34 4.73 11.96
CA MET A 123 -27.67 4.25 12.39
C MET A 123 -27.87 2.77 12.07
N GLU A 124 -27.43 2.34 10.88
CA GLU A 124 -27.43 0.93 10.47
C GLU A 124 -26.61 0.05 11.42
N GLU A 125 -25.36 0.42 11.75
CA GLU A 125 -24.53 -0.38 12.67
C GLU A 125 -25.14 -0.44 14.09
N ILE A 126 -25.76 0.63 14.57
CA ILE A 126 -26.46 0.62 15.87
C ILE A 126 -27.70 -0.28 15.80
N ARG A 127 -28.50 -0.18 14.74
CA ARG A 127 -29.67 -1.05 14.52
C ARG A 127 -29.25 -2.53 14.49
N LEU A 128 -28.24 -2.88 13.71
CA LEU A 128 -27.72 -4.26 13.63
C LEU A 128 -27.22 -4.79 14.98
N GLY A 129 -26.63 -3.93 15.81
CA GLY A 129 -26.26 -4.29 17.17
C GLY A 129 -27.47 -4.57 18.07
N LEU A 130 -28.46 -3.68 18.05
CA LEU A 130 -29.70 -3.87 18.80
C LEU A 130 -30.45 -5.14 18.37
N GLU A 131 -30.49 -5.45 17.07
CA GLU A 131 -31.08 -6.70 16.55
C GLU A 131 -30.39 -7.97 17.10
N LYS A 132 -29.10 -7.87 17.42
CA LYS A 132 -28.31 -8.94 18.03
C LYS A 132 -28.24 -8.88 19.56
N ASN A 133 -29.00 -7.99 20.20
CA ASN A 133 -29.00 -7.77 21.64
C ASN A 133 -27.61 -7.46 22.22
N ILE A 134 -26.74 -6.78 21.47
CA ILE A 134 -25.45 -6.30 22.01
C ILE A 134 -25.59 -4.91 22.63
N ASP A 135 -24.73 -4.61 23.61
CA ASP A 135 -24.68 -3.30 24.23
C ASP A 135 -24.09 -2.26 23.26
N THR A 136 -24.96 -1.44 22.69
CA THR A 136 -24.57 -0.41 21.73
C THR A 136 -24.03 0.84 22.40
N SER A 137 -24.13 1.01 23.72
CA SER A 137 -23.65 2.21 24.43
C SER A 137 -22.15 2.44 24.26
N ILE A 138 -21.41 1.37 23.98
CA ILE A 138 -19.96 1.39 23.72
C ILE A 138 -19.64 2.18 22.45
N TYR A 139 -20.44 2.04 21.39
CA TYR A 139 -20.12 2.57 20.06
C TYR A 139 -21.18 3.45 19.41
N ALA A 140 -22.39 3.59 19.99
CA ALA A 140 -23.45 4.46 19.50
C ALA A 140 -23.15 5.96 19.76
N LYS A 141 -21.98 6.42 19.30
CA LYS A 141 -21.42 7.75 19.51
C LYS A 141 -21.04 8.38 18.18
N GLU A 142 -21.20 9.69 18.07
CA GLU A 142 -20.97 10.43 16.82
C GLU A 142 -19.51 10.41 16.36
N GLU A 143 -18.58 10.27 17.31
CA GLU A 143 -17.13 10.22 17.07
C GLU A 143 -16.68 8.99 16.27
N PHE A 144 -17.45 7.89 16.28
CA PHE A 144 -17.12 6.68 15.54
C PHE A 144 -17.70 6.71 14.13
N LYS A 145 -16.84 6.54 13.12
CA LYS A 145 -17.28 6.30 11.74
C LYS A 145 -17.89 4.91 11.59
N LYS A 146 -18.64 4.69 10.50
CA LYS A 146 -19.28 3.39 10.17
C LYS A 146 -18.35 2.20 10.42
N TYR A 147 -17.18 2.21 9.78
CA TYR A 147 -16.26 1.07 9.85
C TYR A 147 -15.65 0.87 11.26
N GLN A 148 -15.56 1.92 12.09
CA GLN A 148 -15.16 1.76 13.49
C GLN A 148 -16.29 1.10 14.30
N MET A 149 -17.54 1.57 14.12
CA MET A 149 -18.72 0.98 14.74
C MET A 149 -18.88 -0.50 14.37
N GLU A 150 -18.64 -0.84 13.10
CA GLU A 150 -18.65 -2.21 12.61
C GLU A 150 -17.63 -3.10 13.34
N GLN A 151 -16.36 -2.68 13.46
CA GLN A 151 -15.35 -3.47 14.18
C GLN A 151 -15.68 -3.63 15.66
N ILE A 152 -16.26 -2.60 16.30
CA ILE A 152 -16.70 -2.69 17.70
C ILE A 152 -17.87 -3.67 17.82
N ARG A 153 -18.90 -3.55 16.97
CA ARG A 153 -20.03 -4.47 16.90
C ARG A 153 -19.56 -5.91 16.71
N LEU A 154 -18.70 -6.18 15.73
CA LEU A 154 -18.19 -7.53 15.42
C LEU A 154 -17.44 -8.16 16.61
N GLY A 155 -16.68 -7.36 17.38
CA GLY A 155 -16.04 -7.88 18.60
C GLY A 155 -17.04 -8.16 19.71
N LEU A 156 -18.03 -7.30 19.93
CA LEU A 156 -19.09 -7.52 20.92
C LEU A 156 -19.93 -8.76 20.59
N GLU A 157 -20.24 -9.00 19.31
CA GLU A 157 -20.92 -10.23 18.86
C GLU A 157 -20.13 -11.49 19.21
N LYS A 158 -18.80 -11.41 19.17
CA LYS A 158 -17.88 -12.47 19.58
C LYS A 158 -17.55 -12.46 21.08
N LYS A 159 -18.26 -11.65 21.87
CA LYS A 159 -18.07 -11.48 23.33
C LYS A 159 -16.64 -11.04 23.72
N LEU A 160 -15.95 -10.34 22.83
CA LEU A 160 -14.64 -9.77 23.10
C LEU A 160 -14.76 -8.50 23.95
N ASN A 161 -13.70 -8.17 24.68
CA ASN A 161 -13.64 -6.91 25.41
C ASN A 161 -13.34 -5.74 24.46
N ALA A 162 -14.38 -5.20 23.82
CA ALA A 162 -14.24 -4.13 22.84
C ALA A 162 -13.77 -2.80 23.45
N SER A 163 -13.85 -2.60 24.77
CA SER A 163 -13.38 -1.35 25.42
C SER A 163 -11.88 -1.11 25.24
N ILE A 164 -11.12 -2.16 24.89
CA ILE A 164 -9.69 -2.07 24.58
C ILE A 164 -9.45 -1.19 23.35
N TYR A 165 -10.30 -1.32 22.32
CA TYR A 165 -10.10 -0.69 21.01
C TYR A 165 -11.25 0.22 20.57
N ALA A 166 -12.37 0.28 21.29
CA ALA A 166 -13.45 1.23 21.06
C ALA A 166 -13.03 2.66 21.48
N LYS A 167 -12.05 3.21 20.77
CA LYS A 167 -11.44 4.53 20.99
C LYS A 167 -11.34 5.25 19.65
N ALA A 168 -11.79 6.51 19.59
CA ALA A 168 -11.94 7.23 18.32
C ALA A 168 -10.59 7.48 17.61
N GLU A 169 -9.49 7.45 18.36
CA GLU A 169 -8.11 7.60 17.89
C GLU A 169 -7.64 6.42 17.03
N PHE A 170 -8.24 5.23 17.19
CA PHE A 170 -7.93 4.10 16.31
C PHE A 170 -8.72 4.19 15.01
N SER A 171 -8.03 4.07 13.87
CA SER A 171 -8.67 3.78 12.58
C SER A 171 -9.42 2.44 12.64
N SER A 172 -10.38 2.23 11.74
CA SER A 172 -11.09 0.95 11.63
C SER A 172 -10.13 -0.21 11.34
N SER A 173 -9.07 0.01 10.57
CA SER A 173 -8.05 -1.02 10.30
C SER A 173 -7.22 -1.37 11.55
N GLN A 174 -6.88 -0.41 12.40
CA GLN A 174 -6.26 -0.70 13.70
C GLN A 174 -7.22 -1.47 14.63
N MET A 175 -8.50 -1.06 14.68
CA MET A 175 -9.53 -1.78 15.46
C MET A 175 -9.70 -3.23 14.98
N GLU A 176 -9.63 -3.45 13.67
CA GLU A 176 -9.66 -4.78 13.07
C GLU A 176 -8.47 -5.65 13.54
N GLU A 177 -7.25 -5.15 13.47
CA GLU A 177 -6.07 -5.90 13.92
C GLU A 177 -6.12 -6.21 15.44
N ILE A 178 -6.64 -5.29 16.26
CA ILE A 178 -6.86 -5.55 17.69
C ILE A 178 -7.96 -6.59 17.90
N ARG A 179 -9.10 -6.47 17.20
CA ARG A 179 -10.20 -7.46 17.25
C ARG A 179 -9.70 -8.85 16.87
N LEU A 180 -8.97 -8.98 15.76
CA LEU A 180 -8.43 -10.26 15.28
C LEU A 180 -7.47 -10.88 16.30
N GLY A 181 -6.61 -10.09 16.96
CA GLY A 181 -5.75 -10.62 18.02
C GLY A 181 -6.54 -11.11 19.24
N LEU A 182 -7.58 -10.38 19.65
CA LEU A 182 -8.47 -10.82 20.74
C LEU A 182 -9.20 -12.12 20.40
N GLU A 183 -9.64 -12.30 19.15
CA GLU A 183 -10.26 -13.55 18.68
C GLU A 183 -9.32 -14.75 18.74
N LYS A 184 -8.01 -14.50 18.61
CA LYS A 184 -6.96 -15.51 18.73
C LYS A 184 -6.46 -15.69 20.17
N GLY A 185 -7.00 -14.93 21.13
CA GLY A 185 -6.58 -14.98 22.54
C GLY A 185 -5.20 -14.38 22.80
N LEU A 186 -4.72 -13.48 21.93
CA LEU A 186 -3.42 -12.82 22.07
C LEU A 186 -3.47 -11.70 23.11
N ASP A 187 -2.32 -11.42 23.73
CA ASP A 187 -2.14 -10.22 24.52
C ASP A 187 -1.98 -8.99 23.60
N VAL A 188 -3.11 -8.38 23.25
CA VAL A 188 -3.14 -7.20 22.38
C VAL A 188 -2.54 -5.96 23.03
N SER A 189 -2.29 -5.93 24.35
CA SER A 189 -1.68 -4.76 25.01
C SER A 189 -0.26 -4.45 24.49
N ILE A 190 0.38 -5.45 23.88
CA ILE A 190 1.68 -5.33 23.21
C ILE A 190 1.62 -4.33 22.04
N TYR A 191 0.53 -4.32 21.27
CA TYR A 191 0.43 -3.57 20.01
C TYR A 191 -0.82 -2.71 19.85
N ALA A 192 -1.81 -2.80 20.75
CA ALA A 192 -3.01 -1.95 20.75
C ALA A 192 -2.69 -0.52 21.23
N LYS A 193 -1.81 0.16 20.49
CA LYS A 193 -1.32 1.51 20.78
C LYS A 193 -1.48 2.39 19.55
N TYR A 194 -2.00 3.59 19.73
CA TYR A 194 -2.40 4.45 18.61
C TYR A 194 -1.20 4.93 17.77
N GLU A 195 0.01 4.92 18.36
CA GLU A 195 1.26 5.22 17.66
C GLU A 195 1.65 4.18 16.62
N PHE A 196 1.10 2.96 16.69
CA PHE A 196 1.31 1.94 15.67
C PHE A 196 0.27 2.03 14.58
N ASP A 197 0.69 2.14 13.32
CA ASP A 197 -0.24 2.02 12.20
C ASP A 197 -0.78 0.58 12.06
N ASN A 198 -1.77 0.37 11.17
CA ASN A 198 -2.38 -0.94 10.99
C ASN A 198 -1.40 -2.00 10.45
N TYR A 199 -0.43 -1.62 9.62
CA TYR A 199 0.58 -2.55 9.10
C TYR A 199 1.50 -3.01 10.24
N GLN A 200 1.90 -2.09 11.10
CA GLN A 200 2.69 -2.37 12.29
C GLN A 200 1.96 -3.30 13.26
N MET A 201 0.69 -3.03 13.54
CA MET A 201 -0.16 -3.92 14.34
C MET A 201 -0.29 -5.31 13.72
N GLN A 202 -0.48 -5.39 12.40
CA GLN A 202 -0.59 -6.66 11.67
C GLN A 202 0.68 -7.51 11.80
N VAL A 203 1.86 -6.92 11.59
CA VAL A 203 3.15 -7.62 11.72
C VAL A 203 3.30 -8.19 13.14
N ILE A 204 3.01 -7.39 14.16
CA ILE A 204 3.12 -7.82 15.55
C ILE A 204 2.09 -8.91 15.87
N ARG A 205 0.83 -8.76 15.44
CA ARG A 205 -0.22 -9.76 15.62
C ARG A 205 0.18 -11.10 14.99
N VAL A 206 0.58 -11.11 13.72
CA VAL A 206 0.95 -12.34 13.00
C VAL A 206 2.13 -13.04 13.67
N ALA A 207 3.11 -12.27 14.16
CA ALA A 207 4.23 -12.84 14.89
C ALA A 207 3.79 -13.49 16.22
N LEU A 208 2.89 -12.86 16.97
CA LEU A 208 2.29 -13.43 18.19
C LEU A 208 1.46 -14.68 17.90
N GLU A 209 0.70 -14.70 16.80
CA GLU A 209 -0.06 -15.90 16.36
C GLU A 209 0.85 -17.09 16.06
N LYS A 210 2.06 -16.83 15.55
CA LYS A 210 3.09 -17.84 15.31
C LYS A 210 3.89 -18.22 16.57
N GLY A 211 3.60 -17.61 17.71
CA GLY A 211 4.23 -17.90 18.99
C GLY A 211 5.60 -17.24 19.19
N PHE A 212 5.94 -16.20 18.41
CA PHE A 212 7.20 -15.48 18.58
C PHE A 212 7.12 -14.42 19.68
N ASP A 213 8.16 -14.35 20.53
CA ASP A 213 8.31 -13.27 21.52
C ASP A 213 8.77 -11.97 20.84
N VAL A 214 7.80 -11.17 20.43
CA VAL A 214 8.00 -9.82 19.87
C VAL A 214 8.29 -8.76 20.92
N LEU A 215 7.91 -8.98 22.18
CA LEU A 215 8.04 -7.99 23.25
C LEU A 215 9.52 -7.68 23.52
N TYR A 216 10.37 -8.69 23.38
CA TYR A 216 11.84 -8.56 23.44
C TYR A 216 12.37 -7.50 22.47
N TYR A 217 11.90 -7.50 21.22
CA TYR A 217 12.37 -6.60 20.16
C TYR A 217 11.75 -5.20 20.30
N ILE A 218 10.46 -5.11 20.63
CA ILE A 218 9.79 -3.82 20.86
C ILE A 218 10.47 -3.05 22.00
N LYS A 219 10.78 -3.71 23.13
CA LYS A 219 11.47 -3.09 24.27
C LYS A 219 12.87 -2.57 23.92
N ARG A 220 13.53 -3.17 22.93
CA ARG A 220 14.85 -2.75 22.42
C ARG A 220 14.78 -1.71 21.31
N LYS A 221 13.60 -1.13 21.05
CA LYS A 221 13.37 -0.08 20.06
C LYS A 221 13.73 -0.49 18.63
N PHE A 222 13.57 -1.76 18.28
CA PHE A 222 13.59 -2.17 16.88
C PHE A 222 12.42 -1.50 16.14
N SER A 223 12.65 -1.05 14.91
CA SER A 223 11.56 -0.64 14.03
C SER A 223 10.71 -1.85 13.65
N VAL A 224 9.47 -1.62 13.24
CA VAL A 224 8.59 -2.71 12.81
C VAL A 224 9.15 -3.44 11.59
N ASP A 225 9.79 -2.74 10.66
CA ASP A 225 10.43 -3.38 9.52
C ASP A 225 11.59 -4.30 9.96
N GLN A 226 12.37 -3.88 10.95
CA GLN A 226 13.40 -4.74 11.55
C GLN A 226 12.77 -5.97 12.23
N ILE A 227 11.69 -5.78 13.01
CA ILE A 227 10.93 -6.88 13.63
C ILE A 227 10.45 -7.84 12.54
N TYR A 228 9.86 -7.34 11.45
CA TYR A 228 9.41 -8.17 10.33
C TYR A 228 10.55 -9.01 9.74
N ARG A 229 11.75 -8.44 9.55
CA ARG A 229 12.93 -9.22 9.09
C ARG A 229 13.39 -10.27 10.08
N ILE A 230 13.32 -9.99 11.38
CA ILE A 230 13.63 -10.95 12.42
C ILE A 230 12.63 -12.10 12.39
N ILE A 231 11.34 -11.81 12.36
CA ILE A 231 10.25 -12.81 12.29
C ILE A 231 10.41 -13.69 11.04
N ASN A 232 10.68 -13.11 9.87
CA ASN A 232 10.92 -13.88 8.65
C ASN A 232 12.10 -14.87 8.77
N GLY A 233 13.17 -14.50 9.48
CA GLY A 233 14.27 -15.43 9.72
C GLY A 233 13.93 -16.50 10.76
N LEU A 234 13.20 -16.15 11.81
CA LEU A 234 12.71 -17.12 12.80
C LEU A 234 11.79 -18.17 12.15
N GLU A 235 10.91 -17.75 11.23
CA GLU A 235 10.06 -18.67 10.46
C GLU A 235 10.85 -19.66 9.60
N LYS A 236 11.99 -19.20 9.07
CA LYS A 236 12.94 -20.03 8.33
C LYS A 236 13.91 -20.81 9.25
N ARG A 237 13.71 -20.76 10.57
CA ARG A 237 14.58 -21.40 11.59
C ARG A 237 16.05 -20.93 11.52
N LEU A 238 16.27 -19.71 11.07
CA LEU A 238 17.60 -19.11 11.01
C LEU A 238 18.02 -18.60 12.39
N ASN A 239 19.32 -18.58 12.65
CA ASN A 239 19.86 -17.94 13.85
C ASN A 239 19.84 -16.41 13.68
N VAL A 240 18.76 -15.76 14.10
CA VAL A 240 18.57 -14.31 13.95
C VAL A 240 19.52 -13.46 14.79
N SER A 241 20.24 -14.04 15.77
CA SER A 241 21.19 -13.29 16.60
C SER A 241 22.32 -12.64 15.80
N TYR A 242 22.61 -13.14 14.59
CA TYR A 242 23.60 -12.54 13.69
C TYR A 242 23.19 -11.18 13.12
N TYR A 243 21.89 -10.86 13.10
CA TYR A 243 21.41 -9.62 12.49
C TYR A 243 20.31 -8.90 13.29
N ALA A 244 19.80 -9.50 14.37
CA ALA A 244 18.88 -8.84 15.29
C ALA A 244 19.64 -7.84 16.20
N ASP A 245 20.19 -6.80 15.58
CA ASP A 245 20.80 -5.63 16.22
C ASP A 245 20.13 -4.35 15.67
N PRO A 246 19.59 -3.47 16.52
CA PRO A 246 18.96 -2.22 16.07
C PRO A 246 19.87 -1.31 15.25
N LYS A 247 21.20 -1.47 15.34
CA LYS A 247 22.19 -0.72 14.55
C LYS A 247 22.17 -1.09 13.07
N PHE A 248 21.68 -2.27 12.72
CA PHE A 248 21.54 -2.64 11.31
C PHE A 248 20.35 -1.96 10.68
N THR A 249 20.55 -1.42 9.49
CA THR A 249 19.46 -1.11 8.57
C THR A 249 18.73 -2.40 8.15
N VAL A 250 17.47 -2.27 7.75
CA VAL A 250 16.67 -3.40 7.23
C VAL A 250 17.32 -4.10 6.04
N TYR A 251 18.09 -3.36 5.22
CA TYR A 251 18.81 -3.90 4.08
C TYR A 251 20.04 -4.73 4.49
N GLN A 252 20.79 -4.27 5.50
CA GLN A 252 21.87 -5.07 6.08
C GLN A 252 21.33 -6.36 6.69
N MET A 253 20.22 -6.28 7.44
CA MET A 253 19.53 -7.47 7.98
C MET A 253 19.13 -8.45 6.87
N ASP A 254 18.61 -7.96 5.75
CA ASP A 254 18.26 -8.79 4.59
C ASP A 254 19.47 -9.49 3.97
N LYS A 255 20.62 -8.82 3.87
CA LYS A 255 21.85 -9.43 3.35
C LYS A 255 22.41 -10.49 4.29
N ILE A 256 22.41 -10.23 5.59
CA ILE A 256 22.84 -11.24 6.57
C ILE A 256 21.88 -12.43 6.58
N ARG A 257 20.57 -12.19 6.57
CA ARG A 257 19.55 -13.24 6.45
C ARG A 257 19.73 -14.07 5.19
N LEU A 258 19.94 -13.45 4.03
CA LEU A 258 20.18 -14.17 2.77
C LEU A 258 21.44 -15.03 2.82
N GLY A 259 22.51 -14.56 3.48
CA GLY A 259 23.70 -15.37 3.70
C GLY A 259 23.44 -16.61 4.53
N LEU A 260 22.67 -16.47 5.62
CA LEU A 260 22.23 -17.61 6.44
C LEU A 260 21.37 -18.59 5.64
N GLU A 261 20.47 -18.11 4.78
CA GLU A 261 19.65 -18.96 3.89
C GLU A 261 20.50 -19.72 2.86
N LYS A 262 21.62 -19.15 2.45
CA LYS A 262 22.57 -19.74 1.49
C LYS A 262 23.64 -20.60 2.18
N GLY A 263 23.67 -20.65 3.51
CA GLY A 263 24.62 -21.44 4.28
C GLY A 263 26.06 -20.91 4.24
N VAL A 264 26.26 -19.62 3.95
CA VAL A 264 27.60 -18.99 3.98
C VAL A 264 27.93 -18.42 5.36
N ASP A 265 29.22 -18.21 5.62
CA ASP A 265 29.67 -17.60 6.88
C ASP A 265 29.38 -16.10 6.93
N VAL A 266 28.32 -15.74 7.65
CA VAL A 266 27.90 -14.35 7.80
C VAL A 266 28.75 -13.55 8.79
N THR A 267 29.59 -14.20 9.60
CA THR A 267 30.44 -13.51 10.60
C THR A 267 31.47 -12.58 9.98
N LEU A 268 31.79 -12.81 8.71
CA LEU A 268 32.73 -12.00 7.93
C LEU A 268 32.18 -10.62 7.62
N TYR A 269 30.85 -10.46 7.54
CA TYR A 269 30.22 -9.21 7.11
C TYR A 269 29.05 -8.75 7.97
N ASN A 270 28.67 -9.44 9.05
CA ASN A 270 27.63 -8.98 9.98
C ASN A 270 28.12 -7.85 10.91
N LYS A 271 28.65 -6.79 10.30
CA LYS A 271 29.20 -5.62 10.98
C LYS A 271 28.46 -4.37 10.50
N PRO A 272 27.90 -3.53 11.39
CA PRO A 272 27.14 -2.34 10.99
C PRO A 272 27.93 -1.35 10.12
N GLU A 273 29.26 -1.42 10.16
CA GLU A 273 30.20 -0.61 9.39
C GLU A 273 30.15 -0.91 7.88
N TYR A 274 29.72 -2.11 7.46
CA TYR A 274 29.54 -2.38 6.04
C TYR A 274 28.20 -1.86 5.54
N ASP A 275 28.21 -1.07 4.47
CA ASP A 275 26.96 -0.75 3.78
C ASP A 275 26.36 -1.97 3.05
N GLN A 276 25.13 -1.82 2.56
CA GLN A 276 24.42 -2.87 1.84
C GLN A 276 25.16 -3.39 0.60
N ALA A 277 25.87 -2.51 -0.12
CA ALA A 277 26.57 -2.87 -1.35
C ALA A 277 27.86 -3.62 -1.04
N GLN A 278 28.62 -3.20 -0.02
CA GLN A 278 29.77 -3.94 0.50
C GLN A 278 29.33 -5.35 0.95
N MET A 279 28.24 -5.46 1.74
CA MET A 279 27.68 -6.76 2.15
C MET A 279 27.25 -7.62 0.95
N ARG A 280 26.71 -7.00 -0.12
CA ARG A 280 26.33 -7.71 -1.35
C ARG A 280 27.56 -8.32 -2.04
N LEU A 281 28.65 -7.57 -2.14
CA LEU A 281 29.89 -8.06 -2.77
C LEU A 281 30.53 -9.18 -1.94
N ILE A 282 30.55 -9.06 -0.61
CA ILE A 282 31.07 -10.13 0.26
C ILE A 282 30.22 -11.39 0.12
N LEU A 283 28.89 -11.25 0.17
CA LEU A 283 27.97 -12.37 -0.03
C LEU A 283 28.18 -13.05 -1.39
N MET A 284 28.37 -12.29 -2.47
CA MET A 284 28.63 -12.83 -3.80
C MET A 284 29.94 -13.63 -3.85
N GLY A 285 31.02 -13.14 -3.24
CA GLY A 285 32.28 -13.88 -3.18
C GLY A 285 32.16 -15.18 -2.39
N LEU A 286 31.46 -15.15 -1.24
CA LEU A 286 31.20 -16.35 -0.45
C LEU A 286 30.39 -17.41 -1.21
N GLN A 287 29.39 -16.98 -1.98
CA GLN A 287 28.59 -17.88 -2.83
C GLN A 287 29.41 -18.55 -3.94
N ASN A 288 30.48 -17.90 -4.39
CA ASN A 288 31.42 -18.43 -5.39
C ASN A 288 32.62 -19.15 -4.75
N GLY A 289 32.66 -19.32 -3.42
CA GLY A 289 33.77 -19.97 -2.72
C GLY A 289 35.10 -19.20 -2.75
N LEU A 290 35.04 -17.87 -2.91
CA LEU A 290 36.22 -17.00 -3.01
C LEU A 290 36.74 -16.60 -1.61
N GLN A 291 38.03 -16.20 -1.55
CA GLN A 291 38.69 -15.70 -0.34
C GLN A 291 38.26 -14.25 -0.05
N VAL A 292 37.11 -14.09 0.60
CA VAL A 292 36.52 -12.77 0.80
C VAL A 292 37.27 -11.90 1.79
N GLU A 293 38.09 -12.47 2.66
CA GLU A 293 38.91 -11.77 3.66
C GLU A 293 39.88 -10.77 2.99
N LEU A 294 40.25 -11.01 1.73
CA LEU A 294 41.13 -10.12 0.97
C LEU A 294 40.48 -8.75 0.69
N TYR A 295 39.15 -8.69 0.59
CA TYR A 295 38.42 -7.45 0.25
C TYR A 295 37.30 -7.08 1.22
N ALA A 296 36.89 -7.96 2.13
CA ALA A 296 35.91 -7.70 3.17
C ALA A 296 36.50 -6.76 4.25
N LYS A 297 36.80 -5.52 3.87
CA LYS A 297 37.40 -4.48 4.71
C LYS A 297 36.47 -3.27 4.69
N SER A 298 36.02 -2.80 5.85
CA SER A 298 35.03 -1.71 5.93
C SER A 298 35.53 -0.40 5.33
N GLN A 299 36.85 -0.20 5.32
CA GLN A 299 37.57 0.92 4.71
C GLN A 299 37.64 0.86 3.18
N PHE A 300 37.39 -0.31 2.57
CA PHE A 300 37.36 -0.42 1.11
C PHE A 300 36.02 0.05 0.58
N ASP A 301 36.05 1.04 -0.31
CA ASP A 301 34.86 1.40 -1.06
C ASP A 301 34.42 0.26 -2.00
N ILE A 302 33.18 0.37 -2.49
CA ILE A 302 32.56 -0.63 -3.35
C ILE A 302 33.38 -0.87 -4.64
N LYS A 303 34.08 0.16 -5.16
CA LYS A 303 34.86 0.04 -6.40
C LYS A 303 36.11 -0.80 -6.17
N ARG A 304 36.84 -0.56 -5.08
CA ARG A 304 38.00 -1.38 -4.67
C ARG A 304 37.58 -2.82 -4.42
N MET A 305 36.49 -3.03 -3.67
CA MET A 305 35.96 -4.36 -3.40
C MET A 305 35.55 -5.09 -4.69
N ASN A 306 34.88 -4.40 -5.61
CA ASN A 306 34.44 -4.98 -6.87
C ASN A 306 35.62 -5.39 -7.77
N LEU A 307 36.67 -4.55 -7.83
CA LEU A 307 37.88 -4.87 -8.59
C LEU A 307 38.60 -6.10 -8.04
N ILE A 308 38.68 -6.25 -6.72
CA ILE A 308 39.27 -7.44 -6.10
C ILE A 308 38.38 -8.67 -6.37
N LEU A 309 37.06 -8.53 -6.24
CA LEU A 309 36.11 -9.60 -6.55
C LEU A 309 36.23 -10.07 -8.01
N GLN A 310 36.34 -9.13 -8.97
CA GLN A 310 36.54 -9.45 -10.38
C GLN A 310 37.84 -10.22 -10.61
N GLY A 311 38.95 -9.77 -10.03
CA GLY A 311 40.22 -10.50 -10.13
C GLY A 311 40.14 -11.91 -9.57
N LEU A 312 39.49 -12.09 -8.42
CA LEU A 312 39.25 -13.42 -7.84
C LEU A 312 38.39 -14.31 -8.74
N LEU A 313 37.33 -13.77 -9.35
CA LEU A 313 36.48 -14.52 -10.30
C LEU A 313 37.24 -14.94 -11.56
N MET A 314 38.24 -14.15 -11.97
CA MET A 314 39.13 -14.45 -13.09
C MET A 314 40.31 -15.37 -12.72
N GLY A 315 40.47 -15.70 -11.43
CA GLY A 315 41.59 -16.51 -10.94
C GLY A 315 42.93 -15.76 -10.86
N LEU A 316 42.91 -14.43 -10.82
CA LEU A 316 44.10 -13.59 -10.70
C LEU A 316 44.63 -13.57 -9.25
N GLU A 317 45.94 -13.37 -9.11
CA GLU A 317 46.59 -13.24 -7.79
C GLU A 317 46.35 -11.83 -7.21
N VAL A 318 45.19 -11.63 -6.59
CA VAL A 318 44.77 -10.30 -6.11
C VAL A 318 45.58 -9.76 -4.92
N SER A 319 46.41 -10.58 -4.28
CA SER A 319 47.27 -10.17 -3.15
C SER A 319 48.23 -9.03 -3.52
N TYR A 320 48.59 -8.89 -4.80
CA TYR A 320 49.41 -7.79 -5.28
C TYR A 320 48.76 -6.42 -5.13
N TYR A 321 47.43 -6.32 -5.23
CA TYR A 321 46.72 -5.03 -5.22
C TYR A 321 45.62 -4.90 -4.18
N ALA A 322 45.21 -5.98 -3.49
CA ALA A 322 44.21 -5.96 -2.42
C ALA A 322 44.72 -5.34 -1.10
N LYS A 323 45.44 -4.23 -1.20
CA LYS A 323 46.14 -3.56 -0.11
C LYS A 323 45.55 -2.17 0.17
N GLU A 324 45.74 -1.67 1.38
CA GLU A 324 45.08 -0.43 1.83
C GLU A 324 45.77 0.82 1.30
N GLU A 325 47.09 0.75 1.18
CA GLU A 325 47.99 1.75 0.66
C GLU A 325 47.69 2.11 -0.81
N PHE A 326 47.18 1.17 -1.60
CA PHE A 326 46.86 1.44 -3.01
C PHE A 326 45.52 2.16 -3.15
N ASN A 327 45.54 3.24 -3.93
CA ASN A 327 44.32 3.87 -4.41
C ASN A 327 43.69 3.04 -5.54
N LEU A 328 42.41 3.32 -5.85
CA LEU A 328 41.66 2.56 -6.84
C LEU A 328 42.37 2.50 -8.21
N LYS A 329 43.03 3.59 -8.63
CA LYS A 329 43.68 3.63 -9.93
C LYS A 329 44.95 2.79 -9.95
N GLN A 330 45.79 2.86 -8.92
CA GLN A 330 46.94 1.96 -8.76
C GLN A 330 46.49 0.49 -8.81
N MET A 331 45.40 0.15 -8.11
CA MET A 331 44.83 -1.20 -8.16
C MET A 331 44.39 -1.59 -9.58
N GLN A 332 43.81 -0.68 -10.36
CA GLN A 332 43.39 -0.93 -11.74
C GLN A 332 44.59 -1.21 -12.66
N GLU A 333 45.69 -0.49 -12.48
CA GLU A 333 46.89 -0.69 -13.30
C GLU A 333 47.55 -2.04 -13.00
N ILE A 334 47.58 -2.45 -11.74
CA ILE A 334 48.04 -3.80 -11.34
C ILE A 334 47.09 -4.88 -11.86
N PHE A 335 45.77 -4.66 -11.74
CA PHE A 335 44.75 -5.59 -12.26
C PHE A 335 44.92 -5.84 -13.77
N LYS A 336 45.08 -4.77 -14.57
CA LYS A 336 45.27 -4.88 -16.03
C LYS A 336 46.55 -5.63 -16.38
N GLY A 337 47.64 -5.42 -15.64
CA GLY A 337 48.88 -6.18 -15.87
C GLY A 337 48.74 -7.66 -15.56
N LEU A 338 48.03 -8.02 -14.48
CA LEU A 338 47.69 -9.42 -14.18
C LEU A 338 46.81 -10.04 -15.27
N GLU A 339 45.82 -9.30 -15.78
CA GLU A 339 44.97 -9.73 -16.89
C GLU A 339 45.77 -9.95 -18.19
N ALA A 340 46.77 -9.11 -18.44
CA ALA A 340 47.70 -9.23 -19.57
C ALA A 340 48.79 -10.30 -19.38
N GLY A 341 48.88 -10.95 -18.21
CA GLY A 341 49.91 -11.96 -17.91
C GLY A 341 51.30 -11.40 -17.61
N ILE A 342 51.39 -10.14 -17.21
CA ILE A 342 52.63 -9.44 -16.85
C ILE A 342 53.01 -9.75 -15.40
N ASP A 343 54.31 -9.85 -15.12
CA ASP A 343 54.81 -9.90 -13.76
C ASP A 343 54.65 -8.55 -13.05
N VAL A 344 53.52 -8.38 -12.37
CA VAL A 344 53.20 -7.15 -11.66
C VAL A 344 54.05 -6.92 -10.41
N SER A 345 54.81 -7.92 -9.93
CA SER A 345 55.70 -7.74 -8.77
C SER A 345 56.78 -6.68 -9.03
N LEU A 346 57.06 -6.41 -10.30
CA LEU A 346 58.02 -5.41 -10.76
C LEU A 346 57.56 -3.97 -10.46
N TYR A 347 56.25 -3.71 -10.45
CA TYR A 347 55.69 -2.36 -10.32
C TYR A 347 54.56 -2.20 -9.30
N ALA A 348 54.06 -3.26 -8.68
CA ALA A 348 53.07 -3.21 -7.60
C ALA A 348 53.71 -2.75 -6.27
N LYS A 349 54.25 -1.53 -6.26
CA LYS A 349 54.99 -0.92 -5.14
C LYS A 349 54.31 0.36 -4.66
N GLU A 350 54.30 0.57 -3.34
CA GLU A 350 53.61 1.70 -2.70
C GLU A 350 54.15 3.05 -3.16
N GLU A 351 55.45 3.13 -3.38
CA GLU A 351 56.16 4.34 -3.83
C GLU A 351 55.81 4.77 -5.26
N PHE A 352 55.22 3.90 -6.07
CA PHE A 352 54.89 4.21 -7.46
C PHE A 352 53.49 4.82 -7.56
N SER A 353 53.40 5.97 -8.23
CA SER A 353 52.11 6.59 -8.55
C SER A 353 51.35 5.76 -9.58
N GLU A 354 50.06 6.06 -9.80
CA GLU A 354 49.31 5.45 -10.91
C GLU A 354 50.00 5.68 -12.26
N PHE A 355 50.58 6.87 -12.48
CA PHE A 355 51.26 7.18 -13.73
C PHE A 355 52.52 6.33 -13.91
N ASP A 356 53.32 6.15 -12.86
CA ASP A 356 54.48 5.26 -12.88
C ASP A 356 54.05 3.82 -13.22
N MET A 357 53.02 3.31 -12.53
CA MET A 357 52.49 1.96 -12.78
C MET A 357 51.93 1.79 -14.20
N PHE A 358 51.25 2.82 -14.73
CA PHE A 358 50.75 2.82 -16.10
C PHE A 358 51.89 2.72 -17.11
N ASN A 359 52.91 3.57 -16.98
CA ASN A 359 54.04 3.59 -17.92
C ASN A 359 54.84 2.28 -17.84
N ILE A 360 55.17 1.81 -16.64
CA ILE A 360 55.88 0.53 -16.47
C ILE A 360 55.08 -0.61 -17.11
N ARG A 361 53.75 -0.65 -16.89
CA ARG A 361 52.92 -1.68 -17.52
C ARG A 361 52.98 -1.60 -19.05
N GLN A 362 52.84 -0.42 -19.64
CA GLN A 362 52.86 -0.25 -21.12
C GLN A 362 54.20 -0.66 -21.74
N ASP A 363 55.30 -0.29 -21.08
CA ASP A 363 56.65 -0.65 -21.54
C ASP A 363 56.85 -2.19 -21.44
N LEU A 364 56.40 -2.82 -20.35
CA LEU A 364 56.41 -4.28 -20.19
C LEU A 364 55.48 -5.01 -21.18
N GLU A 365 54.30 -4.47 -21.49
CA GLU A 365 53.40 -4.98 -22.54
C GLU A 365 54.05 -4.95 -23.92
N SER A 366 54.89 -3.93 -24.16
CA SER A 366 55.62 -3.73 -25.42
C SER A 366 56.88 -4.61 -25.51
N GLY A 367 57.29 -5.25 -24.42
CA GLY A 367 58.44 -6.15 -24.34
C GLY A 367 59.75 -5.48 -23.98
N ASP A 368 59.72 -4.29 -23.39
CA ASP A 368 60.92 -3.55 -22.96
C ASP A 368 61.58 -4.19 -21.72
N ASP A 369 62.91 -4.00 -21.59
CA ASP A 369 63.68 -4.56 -20.48
C ASP A 369 63.46 -3.78 -19.16
N ILE A 370 63.13 -4.51 -18.09
CA ILE A 370 62.81 -3.90 -16.79
C ILE A 370 63.95 -3.07 -16.20
N THR A 371 65.21 -3.38 -16.49
CA THR A 371 66.35 -2.60 -15.97
C THR A 371 66.41 -1.22 -16.63
N GLU A 372 66.13 -1.13 -17.94
CA GLU A 372 66.07 0.14 -18.65
C GLU A 372 64.88 1.00 -18.21
N ILE A 373 63.75 0.36 -17.90
CA ILE A 373 62.55 1.04 -17.37
C ILE A 373 62.84 1.62 -15.96
N LEU A 374 63.44 0.84 -15.07
CA LEU A 374 63.73 1.28 -13.70
C LEU A 374 64.79 2.38 -13.65
N ASP A 375 65.80 2.33 -14.54
CA ASP A 375 66.81 3.39 -14.66
C ASP A 375 66.20 4.72 -15.14
N ARG A 376 65.26 4.69 -16.09
CA ARG A 376 64.51 5.87 -16.53
C ARG A 376 63.72 6.52 -15.39
N ILE A 377 63.00 5.71 -14.63
CA ILE A 377 62.18 6.18 -13.51
C ILE A 377 63.06 6.75 -12.40
N ALA A 378 64.16 6.08 -12.06
CA ALA A 378 65.13 6.58 -11.08
C ALA A 378 65.77 7.91 -11.51
N PHE A 379 65.95 8.14 -12.82
CA PHE A 379 66.43 9.41 -13.37
C PHE A 379 65.38 10.52 -13.25
N GLU A 380 64.12 10.24 -13.63
CA GLU A 380 63.00 11.19 -13.57
C GLU A 380 62.66 11.61 -12.14
N HIS A 381 62.72 10.69 -11.17
CA HIS A 381 62.52 11.01 -9.76
C HIS A 381 63.67 11.86 -9.17
N ASN A 382 64.91 11.71 -9.68
CA ASN A 382 66.07 12.49 -9.23
C ASN A 382 66.16 13.90 -9.83
N GLU A 383 65.55 14.17 -10.99
CA GLU A 383 65.50 15.53 -11.57
C GLU A 383 64.38 16.41 -10.98
N SER A 384 63.45 15.84 -10.21
CA SER A 384 62.27 16.55 -9.67
C SER A 384 62.51 17.46 -8.45
N TYR A 385 63.77 17.72 -8.05
CA TYR A 385 64.11 18.73 -7.03
C TYR A 385 65.03 19.83 -7.59
N SER A 386 64.49 20.68 -8.45
CA SER A 386 64.95 22.06 -8.64
C SER A 386 63.73 22.97 -8.85
N PRO A 387 63.44 23.93 -7.95
CA PRO A 387 62.33 24.85 -8.13
C PRO A 387 62.73 25.97 -9.10
N GLU A 388 61.80 26.31 -10.02
CA GLU A 388 61.79 27.37 -11.06
C GLU A 388 61.74 26.75 -12.47
N GLU A 389 60.81 27.05 -13.38
CA GLU A 389 59.91 28.17 -13.59
C GLU A 389 58.70 27.72 -14.43
N SER A 390 57.56 28.37 -14.21
CA SER A 390 56.35 28.25 -15.03
C SER A 390 56.61 28.59 -16.51
N HIS A 391 56.27 27.68 -17.43
CA HIS A 391 55.88 28.08 -18.79
C HIS A 391 54.55 27.45 -19.19
N ASN A 392 53.63 28.38 -19.37
CA ASN A 392 52.28 28.26 -19.86
C ASN A 392 52.36 28.08 -21.37
N ASP A 393 51.98 26.92 -21.90
CA ASP A 393 51.50 26.85 -23.27
C ASP A 393 50.26 25.98 -23.38
N ASN A 394 49.25 26.65 -23.91
CA ASN A 394 47.86 26.31 -23.94
C ASN A 394 47.57 25.67 -25.30
N PHE A 395 47.48 24.33 -25.36
CA PHE A 395 46.82 23.65 -26.49
C PHE A 395 45.53 23.03 -25.99
N ASN A 396 44.43 23.68 -26.40
CA ASN A 396 43.08 23.34 -26.03
C ASN A 396 42.44 22.45 -27.12
N ALA A 397 41.62 21.52 -26.64
CA ALA A 397 40.55 20.77 -27.31
C ALA A 397 40.92 19.56 -28.19
N ASN A 398 40.68 18.36 -27.66
CA ASN A 398 39.36 17.73 -27.84
C ASN A 398 39.05 16.73 -26.70
N PRO A 399 37.85 16.78 -26.09
CA PRO A 399 37.45 15.84 -25.05
C PRO A 399 36.92 14.56 -25.70
N LEU A 400 37.71 13.49 -25.67
CA LEU A 400 37.20 12.17 -26.03
C LEU A 400 36.36 11.63 -24.88
N SER A 401 35.06 11.73 -25.12
CA SER A 401 33.91 11.01 -24.57
C SER A 401 34.21 9.96 -23.49
N TYR A 402 33.59 10.23 -22.34
CA TYR A 402 33.02 9.23 -21.44
C TYR A 402 32.40 8.06 -22.21
N ASP A 403 32.82 6.84 -21.88
CA ASP A 403 31.99 5.64 -22.00
C ASP A 403 31.61 5.22 -20.56
N GLU A 404 30.39 5.59 -20.17
CA GLU A 404 29.67 4.94 -19.08
C GLU A 404 29.23 3.56 -19.57
N ASP A 405 30.09 2.55 -19.45
CA ASP A 405 29.61 1.17 -19.52
C ASP A 405 30.49 0.20 -18.73
N PHE A 406 30.24 0.12 -17.42
CA PHE A 406 30.55 -1.07 -16.64
C PHE A 406 29.25 -1.61 -16.05
N GLY A 407 28.51 -2.29 -16.93
CA GLY A 407 27.64 -3.44 -16.68
C GLY A 407 27.11 -3.62 -15.27
N ILE A 408 25.87 -3.16 -15.07
CA ILE A 408 24.94 -3.78 -14.15
C ILE A 408 24.60 -5.16 -14.73
N TYR A 409 25.12 -6.24 -14.13
CA TYR A 409 24.72 -7.60 -14.48
C TYR A 409 23.22 -7.79 -14.16
N TYR A 410 22.41 -7.89 -15.21
CA TYR A 410 21.10 -8.55 -15.17
C TYR A 410 21.32 -10.04 -15.47
N GLU A 411 20.65 -10.91 -14.70
CA GLU A 411 20.60 -12.36 -14.95
C GLU A 411 19.95 -12.68 -16.31
N PRO A 412 20.33 -13.80 -16.97
CA PRO A 412 19.76 -14.17 -18.26
C PRO A 412 18.41 -14.88 -18.11
N HIS A 413 17.40 -14.43 -18.85
CA HIS A 413 16.26 -15.23 -19.22
C HIS A 413 16.19 -15.41 -20.75
N ASN A 414 15.72 -16.60 -21.10
CA ASN A 414 15.82 -17.28 -22.39
C ASN A 414 15.28 -16.50 -23.61
N ILE A 415 15.93 -16.80 -24.73
CA ILE A 415 15.67 -16.39 -26.11
C ILE A 415 14.34 -16.98 -26.62
N GLY A 416 13.58 -16.19 -27.40
CA GLY A 416 12.44 -16.66 -28.19
C GLY A 416 11.69 -15.56 -28.96
N GLU A 417 12.36 -15.00 -29.97
CA GLU A 417 11.87 -14.39 -31.23
C GLU A 417 10.68 -13.40 -31.32
N VAL A 418 10.92 -12.44 -32.23
CA VAL A 418 10.20 -11.22 -32.61
C VAL A 418 8.99 -11.49 -33.51
N THR A 419 7.88 -10.76 -33.31
CA THR A 419 7.25 -9.88 -34.32
C THR A 419 6.11 -9.02 -33.75
N GLY A 420 6.27 -7.69 -33.80
CA GLY A 420 5.28 -6.76 -34.35
C GLY A 420 4.10 -6.25 -33.50
N ILE A 421 4.01 -4.91 -33.44
CA ILE A 421 2.81 -4.04 -33.45
C ILE A 421 2.30 -3.49 -32.10
N ASN A 422 2.41 -2.15 -32.02
CA ASN A 422 1.63 -1.10 -31.34
C ASN A 422 0.95 -1.28 -29.98
N ALA A 423 1.13 -0.21 -29.19
CA ALA A 423 0.55 0.10 -27.90
C ALA A 423 -0.98 0.27 -27.90
N GLN A 424 -1.65 -0.37 -26.93
CA GLN A 424 -2.75 0.15 -26.12
C GLN A 424 -3.09 -0.86 -25.00
N ASP A 425 -3.48 -0.32 -23.85
CA ASP A 425 -4.05 -1.00 -22.67
C ASP A 425 -3.13 -1.82 -21.75
N GLU A 426 -2.90 -1.33 -20.51
CA GLU A 426 -3.56 -1.92 -19.33
C GLU A 426 -3.22 -1.18 -18.01
N TYR A 427 -4.29 -0.89 -17.27
CA TYR A 427 -4.36 -0.37 -15.92
C TYR A 427 -4.51 -1.57 -14.96
N VAL A 428 -3.79 -1.51 -13.81
CA VAL A 428 -4.31 -1.84 -12.46
C VAL A 428 -4.16 -3.26 -11.86
N SER A 429 -3.64 -3.19 -10.62
CA SER A 429 -3.85 -4.01 -9.41
C SER A 429 -3.31 -5.45 -9.31
N LYS A 430 -2.28 -5.53 -8.47
CA LYS A 430 -2.16 -6.44 -7.31
C LYS A 430 -3.49 -7.05 -6.85
N GLU A 431 -3.58 -8.37 -6.85
CA GLU A 431 -4.15 -9.12 -5.73
C GLU A 431 -3.64 -10.57 -5.70
N VAL A 432 -3.41 -11.04 -4.48
CA VAL A 432 -2.81 -12.32 -4.09
C VAL A 432 -3.91 -13.38 -4.03
N LEU A 433 -3.73 -14.52 -4.71
CA LEU A 433 -4.59 -15.69 -4.55
C LEU A 433 -3.98 -16.71 -3.58
N ILE A 434 -4.68 -16.94 -2.46
CA ILE A 434 -4.57 -18.13 -1.63
C ILE A 434 -5.67 -19.11 -2.08
N THR A 435 -5.23 -20.35 -2.27
CA THR A 435 -5.94 -21.61 -2.53
C THR A 435 -7.33 -21.79 -1.88
N LYS A 436 -8.28 -22.42 -2.60
CA LYS A 436 -8.85 -23.74 -2.23
C LYS A 436 -9.82 -24.29 -3.30
N GLU A 437 -9.81 -25.62 -3.34
CA GLU A 437 -10.56 -26.55 -4.18
C GLU A 437 -12.07 -26.29 -4.23
N THR A 438 -12.70 -26.57 -5.37
CA THR A 438 -14.06 -27.13 -5.37
C THR A 438 -14.33 -27.93 -6.63
N GLN A 439 -15.13 -28.98 -6.41
CA GLN A 439 -15.44 -30.09 -7.27
C GLN A 439 -16.27 -29.70 -8.49
N ILE A 440 -16.05 -30.47 -9.55
CA ILE A 440 -16.80 -30.51 -10.80
C ILE A 440 -18.22 -31.02 -10.52
N TYR A 441 -19.24 -30.21 -10.84
CA TYR A 441 -20.54 -30.72 -11.26
C TYR A 441 -21.08 -29.90 -12.43
N ASP A 442 -21.43 -30.67 -13.44
CA ASP A 442 -21.98 -30.38 -14.75
C ASP A 442 -23.40 -29.78 -14.65
N LEU A 443 -23.67 -28.68 -15.35
CA LEU A 443 -25.02 -28.14 -15.56
C LEU A 443 -25.16 -27.68 -17.01
N GLY A 444 -25.85 -28.49 -17.80
CA GLY A 444 -26.43 -28.09 -19.09
C GLY A 444 -27.57 -27.06 -18.93
N PRO A 445 -28.04 -26.47 -20.05
CA PRO A 445 -28.86 -25.27 -20.03
C PRO A 445 -30.34 -25.57 -19.73
N ASP A 446 -30.92 -24.81 -18.82
CA ASP A 446 -32.37 -24.71 -18.58
C ASP A 446 -32.92 -23.42 -19.25
N PRO A 447 -33.82 -23.53 -20.24
CA PRO A 447 -34.40 -22.38 -20.93
C PRO A 447 -35.76 -22.01 -20.34
N ASP A 448 -35.79 -21.25 -19.24
CA ASP A 448 -36.99 -20.48 -18.87
C ASP A 448 -36.73 -19.48 -17.73
N LYS A 449 -36.18 -18.30 -18.05
CA LYS A 449 -36.37 -17.08 -17.25
C LYS A 449 -36.52 -15.85 -18.13
N THR A 450 -37.77 -15.42 -18.25
CA THR A 450 -38.18 -14.09 -18.67
C THR A 450 -37.68 -13.06 -17.64
N THR A 451 -36.77 -12.18 -18.06
CA THR A 451 -36.35 -11.03 -17.26
C THR A 451 -36.78 -9.74 -17.96
N TYR A 452 -37.48 -8.91 -17.19
CA TYR A 452 -37.93 -7.56 -17.50
C TYR A 452 -36.76 -6.64 -17.88
N TRP A 453 -36.91 -5.93 -19.00
CA TRP A 453 -36.02 -4.85 -19.42
C TRP A 453 -36.26 -3.59 -18.55
N LYS A 454 -35.18 -3.06 -17.96
CA LYS A 454 -35.10 -1.70 -17.43
C LYS A 454 -34.67 -0.76 -18.56
N CYS A 455 -35.47 0.26 -18.83
CA CYS A 455 -35.12 1.38 -19.70
C CYS A 455 -33.94 2.18 -19.12
N ALA A 456 -32.95 2.43 -19.97
CA ALA A 456 -32.07 3.59 -19.91
C ALA A 456 -32.75 4.74 -20.67
N ASP A 457 -32.59 5.98 -20.20
CA ASP A 457 -32.66 7.19 -21.02
C ASP A 457 -31.94 8.33 -20.28
N ASP A 458 -30.79 8.70 -20.85
CA ASP A 458 -30.45 10.02 -21.37
C ASP A 458 -30.59 11.28 -20.48
N GLY A 459 -29.43 11.87 -20.18
CA GLY A 459 -29.27 13.24 -19.72
C GLY A 459 -28.20 13.97 -20.53
N TYR A 460 -28.63 14.67 -21.57
CA TYR A 460 -27.87 15.70 -22.27
C TYR A 460 -27.70 16.94 -21.37
N TYR A 461 -26.49 17.49 -21.30
CA TYR A 461 -26.20 18.84 -20.80
C TYR A 461 -25.53 19.68 -21.90
N SER A 462 -26.21 20.76 -22.31
CA SER A 462 -25.67 22.05 -22.80
C SER A 462 -26.72 23.10 -22.41
N PHE A 463 -26.42 24.28 -21.86
CA PHE A 463 -25.28 25.18 -21.94
C PHE A 463 -24.73 25.58 -20.56
#